data_AF-A0A0P9D4N5-F1
#
_entry.id   AF-A0A0P9D4N5-F1
#
_cell.length_a   1.000
_cell.length_b   1.000
_cell.length_c   1.000
_cell.angle_alpha   90.00
_cell.angle_beta   90.00
_cell.angle_gamma   90.00
#
_symmetry.space_group_name_H-M   'P 1'
#
loop_
_entity.id
_entity.type
_entity.pdbx_description
1 polymer ?
#
loop_
_entity_poly.entity_id
_entity_poly.type
_entity_poly.pdbx_seq_one_letter_code
_entity_poly.pdbx_strand_id
1 'polypeptide(L)'
;EDGHGSLAHVEVVPTPQIEEREKELLTMAREWMPRLPGERIDVLVVDAIGKDVSGIGADTNVVNRYYGQNLDFLPRIQRLIVRGLTPATEGNATGIGLFDVALRRVIERIDYASTYMNVVTAKTPEGARLPIAVDNDRQALLVALACCLRTEPETARIARITDTKHIEEFWASGPLWPELLATGRVELLGELAPIAFDRAGMFSVT
;
A
#
# COMPACT_ATOMS: atom_id res chain seq x y z
N GLU A 1 19.48 1.29 4.19
CA GLU A 1 18.56 1.79 5.22
C GLU A 1 17.64 0.66 5.64
N ASP A 2 17.09 0.69 6.85
CA ASP A 2 16.02 -0.22 7.29
C ASP A 2 14.63 0.32 6.88
N GLY A 3 13.57 -0.40 7.26
CA GLY A 3 12.19 0.00 7.01
C GLY A 3 11.73 1.27 7.72
N HIS A 4 12.54 1.87 8.61
CA HIS A 4 12.27 3.16 9.23
C HIS A 4 13.09 4.30 8.58
N GLY A 5 13.80 4.02 7.47
CA GLY A 5 14.66 4.99 6.81
C GLY A 5 15.95 5.31 7.57
N SER A 6 16.33 4.47 8.54
CA SER A 6 17.56 4.63 9.32
C SER A 6 18.72 3.83 8.72
N LEU A 7 19.96 4.24 9.00
CA LEU A 7 21.13 3.51 8.52
C LEU A 7 21.24 2.14 9.21
N ALA A 8 20.90 1.07 8.48
CA ALA A 8 20.96 -0.30 8.99
C ALA A 8 22.38 -0.90 8.93
N HIS A 9 23.09 -0.70 7.81
CA HIS A 9 24.40 -1.33 7.57
C HIS A 9 25.19 -0.57 6.49
N VAL A 10 26.49 -0.44 6.70
CA VAL A 10 27.45 0.11 5.74
C VAL A 10 28.67 -0.80 5.72
N GLU A 11 29.08 -1.20 4.53
CA GLU A 11 30.21 -2.10 4.34
C GLU A 11 30.98 -1.75 3.07
N VAL A 12 32.31 -1.83 3.15
CA VAL A 12 33.19 -1.70 2.00
C VAL A 12 33.50 -3.10 1.47
N VAL A 13 33.09 -3.38 0.24
CA VAL A 13 33.27 -4.68 -0.40
C VAL A 13 34.40 -4.59 -1.45
N PRO A 14 35.50 -5.36 -1.31
CA PRO A 14 36.55 -5.44 -2.33
C PRO A 14 36.01 -5.96 -3.67
N THR A 15 36.53 -5.46 -4.79
CA THR A 15 36.07 -5.83 -6.16
C THR A 15 35.91 -7.35 -6.38
N PRO A 16 36.85 -8.22 -5.95
CA PRO A 16 36.73 -9.66 -6.18
C PRO A 16 35.57 -10.34 -5.42
N GLN A 17 35.03 -9.69 -4.40
CA GLN A 17 33.99 -10.24 -3.51
C GLN A 17 32.60 -9.68 -3.79
N ILE A 18 32.47 -8.69 -4.70
CA ILE A 18 31.19 -7.99 -4.95
C ILE A 18 30.07 -8.97 -5.27
N GLU A 19 30.29 -9.93 -6.18
CA GLU A 19 29.22 -10.82 -6.64
C GLU A 19 28.65 -11.72 -5.53
N GLU A 20 29.52 -12.28 -4.68
CA GLU A 20 29.11 -13.13 -3.57
C GLU A 20 28.45 -12.29 -2.47
N ARG A 21 29.09 -11.16 -2.11
CA ARG A 21 28.62 -10.32 -1.01
C ARG A 21 27.33 -9.59 -1.35
N GLU A 22 27.11 -9.20 -2.61
CA GLU A 22 25.86 -8.56 -3.05
C GLU A 22 24.65 -9.48 -2.83
N LYS A 23 24.79 -10.80 -3.03
CA LYS A 23 23.70 -11.78 -2.79
C LYS A 23 23.33 -11.85 -1.31
N GLU A 24 24.33 -11.83 -0.43
CA GLU A 24 24.14 -11.83 1.01
C GLU A 24 23.53 -10.51 1.50
N LEU A 25 24.07 -9.37 1.04
CA LEU A 25 23.56 -8.03 1.37
C LEU A 25 22.12 -7.84 0.88
N LEU A 26 21.76 -8.37 -0.30
CA LEU A 26 20.39 -8.36 -0.78
C LEU A 26 19.46 -9.17 0.12
N THR A 27 19.94 -10.30 0.67
CA THR A 27 19.18 -11.11 1.62
C THR A 27 18.94 -10.35 2.92
N MET A 28 19.97 -9.71 3.47
CA MET A 28 19.86 -8.86 4.66
C MET A 28 18.90 -7.68 4.42
N ALA A 29 19.03 -6.98 3.29
CA ALA A 29 18.14 -5.88 2.94
C ALA A 29 16.68 -6.34 2.85
N ARG A 30 16.42 -7.53 2.30
CA ARG A 30 15.06 -8.11 2.21
C ARG A 30 14.43 -8.40 3.57
N GLU A 31 15.22 -8.69 4.59
CA GLU A 31 14.77 -8.91 5.96
C GLU A 31 14.42 -7.61 6.68
N TRP A 32 15.09 -6.50 6.34
CA TRP A 32 14.82 -5.18 6.91
C TRP A 32 13.68 -4.42 6.23
N MET A 33 13.27 -4.84 5.03
CA MET A 33 12.20 -4.17 4.31
C MET A 33 10.88 -4.21 5.10
N PRO A 34 10.17 -3.08 5.20
CA PRO A 34 8.88 -3.01 5.86
C PRO A 34 7.86 -3.83 5.07
N ARG A 35 7.09 -4.67 5.76
CA ARG A 35 6.04 -5.49 5.15
C ARG A 35 4.86 -5.62 6.09
N LEU A 36 3.67 -5.66 5.51
CA LEU A 36 2.47 -6.04 6.26
C LEU A 36 2.60 -7.50 6.72
N PRO A 37 2.22 -7.83 7.97
CA PRO A 37 2.20 -9.21 8.43
C PRO A 37 1.04 -10.01 7.82
N GLY A 38 1.19 -11.34 7.82
CA GLY A 38 0.17 -12.27 7.33
C GLY A 38 0.44 -12.82 5.93
N GLU A 39 -0.51 -13.62 5.45
CA GLU A 39 -0.50 -14.35 4.20
C GLU A 39 -1.47 -13.78 3.17
N ARG A 40 -2.64 -13.26 3.60
CA ARG A 40 -3.69 -12.79 2.68
C ARG A 40 -4.46 -11.58 3.20
N ILE A 41 -4.56 -10.58 2.35
CA ILE A 41 -5.42 -9.41 2.52
C ILE A 41 -6.35 -9.33 1.29
N ASP A 42 -7.65 -9.27 1.53
CA ASP A 42 -8.65 -9.11 0.48
C ASP A 42 -8.67 -7.68 -0.05
N VAL A 43 -8.71 -6.71 0.86
CA VAL A 43 -8.69 -5.29 0.52
C VAL A 43 -7.68 -4.58 1.40
N LEU A 44 -6.70 -3.93 0.79
CA LEU A 44 -5.81 -2.99 1.47
C LEU A 44 -6.21 -1.57 1.07
N VAL A 45 -6.57 -0.77 2.08
CA VAL A 45 -6.88 0.65 1.94
C VAL A 45 -5.64 1.47 2.30
N VAL A 46 -5.29 2.43 1.45
CA VAL A 46 -4.19 3.37 1.66
C VAL A 46 -4.77 4.78 1.72
N ASP A 47 -4.55 5.48 2.83
CA ASP A 47 -5.15 6.79 3.02
C ASP A 47 -4.55 7.85 2.11
N ALA A 48 -3.23 7.83 1.91
CA ALA A 48 -2.55 8.74 1.00
C ALA A 48 -1.36 8.10 0.28
N ILE A 49 -1.12 8.54 -0.96
CA ILE A 49 0.10 8.24 -1.73
C ILE A 49 0.83 9.53 -2.09
N GLY A 50 2.15 9.45 -2.26
CA GLY A 50 2.95 10.58 -2.68
C GLY A 50 4.44 10.27 -2.77
N LYS A 51 5.19 11.17 -3.43
CA LYS A 51 6.64 11.00 -3.63
C LYS A 51 7.45 11.03 -2.34
N ASP A 52 6.92 11.72 -1.33
CA ASP A 52 7.43 11.79 0.03
C ASP A 52 7.23 10.48 0.82
N VAL A 53 6.28 9.66 0.38
CA VAL A 53 6.04 8.30 0.90
C VAL A 53 6.97 7.31 0.21
N SER A 54 6.92 7.27 -1.12
CA SER A 54 7.75 6.40 -1.96
C SER A 54 7.93 7.03 -3.34
N GLY A 55 9.04 6.76 -4.02
CA GLY A 55 9.38 7.42 -5.30
C GLY A 55 8.28 7.32 -6.37
N ILE A 56 7.51 6.23 -6.38
CA ILE A 56 6.37 6.04 -7.28
C ILE A 56 5.01 6.24 -6.60
N GLY A 57 4.94 6.94 -5.46
CA GLY A 57 3.71 7.22 -4.72
C GLY A 57 3.41 6.25 -3.58
N ALA A 58 3.64 4.95 -3.80
CA ALA A 58 3.46 3.88 -2.80
C ALA A 58 4.56 2.83 -2.96
N ASP A 59 5.06 2.28 -1.85
CA ASP A 59 6.08 1.22 -1.86
C ASP A 59 5.48 -0.10 -2.34
N THR A 60 6.02 -0.61 -3.44
CA THR A 60 5.58 -1.83 -4.11
C THR A 60 5.84 -3.08 -3.28
N ASN A 61 6.81 -3.04 -2.35
CA ASN A 61 7.11 -4.13 -1.42
C ASN A 61 6.12 -4.19 -0.24
N VAL A 62 5.43 -3.09 0.04
CA VAL A 62 4.38 -3.04 1.07
C VAL A 62 3.03 -3.46 0.48
N VAL A 63 2.69 -2.93 -0.71
CA VAL A 63 1.44 -3.30 -1.40
C VAL A 63 1.55 -4.58 -2.23
N ASN A 64 2.74 -5.20 -2.27
CA ASN A 64 3.07 -6.43 -2.99
C ASN A 64 2.60 -6.45 -4.46
N ARG A 65 2.71 -5.30 -5.13
CA ARG A 65 2.23 -5.10 -6.49
C ARG A 65 3.10 -4.12 -7.24
N TYR A 66 3.39 -4.46 -8.48
CA TYR A 66 3.90 -3.54 -9.50
C TYR A 66 2.94 -3.53 -10.69
N TYR A 67 3.01 -2.54 -11.56
CA TYR A 67 2.03 -2.38 -12.64
C TYR A 67 1.77 -3.66 -13.44
N GLY A 68 0.54 -4.17 -13.40
CA GLY A 68 0.13 -5.38 -14.13
C GLY A 68 0.67 -6.70 -13.58
N GLN A 69 1.41 -6.71 -12.47
CA GLN A 69 2.00 -7.90 -11.87
C GLN A 69 1.96 -7.86 -10.33
N ASN A 70 1.40 -8.89 -9.71
CA ASN A 70 1.60 -9.10 -8.28
C ASN A 70 3.03 -9.60 -8.03
N LEU A 71 3.67 -9.06 -7.01
CA LEU A 71 4.97 -9.55 -6.57
C LEU A 71 4.78 -10.85 -5.78
N ASP A 72 5.76 -11.75 -5.85
CA ASP A 72 5.71 -13.03 -5.13
C ASP A 72 6.14 -12.85 -3.67
N PHE A 73 5.39 -12.01 -2.96
CA PHE A 73 5.55 -11.69 -1.55
C PHE A 73 4.23 -11.89 -0.82
N LEU A 74 4.34 -12.18 0.47
CA LEU A 74 3.20 -12.19 1.38
C LEU A 74 3.10 -10.85 2.13
N PRO A 75 1.87 -10.41 2.48
CA PRO A 75 0.58 -11.04 2.16
C PRO A 75 0.18 -10.83 0.69
N ARG A 76 -0.58 -11.78 0.13
CA ARG A 76 -1.23 -11.62 -1.18
C ARG A 76 -2.38 -10.63 -1.03
N ILE A 77 -2.33 -9.53 -1.78
CA ILE A 77 -3.35 -8.46 -1.73
C ILE A 77 -4.22 -8.52 -2.99
N GLN A 78 -5.53 -8.77 -2.84
CA GLN A 78 -6.43 -8.85 -4.00
C GLN A 78 -6.77 -7.46 -4.56
N ARG A 79 -7.18 -6.53 -3.70
CA ARG A 79 -7.63 -5.19 -4.12
C ARG A 79 -7.00 -4.07 -3.31
N LEU A 80 -6.66 -2.99 -4.00
CA LEU A 80 -6.05 -1.79 -3.45
C LEU A 80 -6.99 -0.60 -3.62
N ILE A 81 -7.21 0.13 -2.52
CA ILE A 81 -7.98 1.38 -2.49
C ILE A 81 -7.04 2.53 -2.14
N VAL A 82 -7.11 3.66 -2.84
CA VAL A 82 -6.45 4.91 -2.43
C VAL A 82 -7.47 6.01 -2.12
N ARG A 83 -7.31 6.67 -0.97
CA ARG A 83 -8.26 7.70 -0.52
C ARG A 83 -7.81 9.13 -0.77
N GLY A 84 -6.52 9.34 -1.02
CA GLY A 84 -5.91 10.66 -1.00
C GLY A 84 -4.54 10.71 -1.67
N LEU A 85 -4.09 11.95 -1.89
CA LEU A 85 -2.70 12.28 -2.20
C LEU A 85 -2.11 13.06 -1.02
N THR A 86 -0.83 12.85 -0.72
CA THR A 86 -0.14 13.69 0.28
C THR A 86 -0.08 15.14 -0.21
N PRO A 87 0.01 16.14 0.69
CA PRO A 87 0.17 17.54 0.29
C PRO A 87 1.41 17.76 -0.59
N ALA A 88 2.50 17.04 -0.34
CA ALA A 88 3.77 17.15 -1.06
C ALA A 88 3.70 16.64 -2.51
N THR A 89 2.62 15.98 -2.92
CA THR A 89 2.42 15.61 -4.33
C THR A 89 2.22 16.81 -5.24
N GLU A 90 1.68 17.91 -4.72
CA GLU A 90 1.19 19.04 -5.52
C GLU A 90 0.27 18.58 -6.67
N GLY A 91 -0.46 17.47 -6.48
CA GLY A 91 -1.34 16.88 -7.49
C GLY A 91 -0.67 15.85 -8.41
N ASN A 92 0.64 15.65 -8.33
CA ASN A 92 1.32 14.60 -9.07
C ASN A 92 0.94 13.21 -8.50
N ALA A 93 0.11 12.48 -9.22
CA ALA A 93 -0.43 11.19 -8.82
C ALA A 93 0.29 10.00 -9.49
N THR A 94 1.60 10.14 -9.76
CA THR A 94 2.43 9.00 -10.20
C THR A 94 2.25 7.85 -9.22
N GLY A 95 1.88 6.67 -9.73
CA GLY A 95 1.60 5.49 -8.89
C GLY A 95 0.14 5.18 -8.69
N ILE A 96 -0.78 6.08 -9.07
CA ILE A 96 -2.22 5.84 -8.93
C ILE A 96 -2.66 4.57 -9.68
N GLY A 97 -1.96 4.21 -10.76
CA GLY A 97 -2.17 2.98 -11.51
C GLY A 97 -1.83 1.67 -10.79
N LEU A 98 -1.30 1.72 -9.56
CA LEU A 98 -1.19 0.54 -8.69
C LEU A 98 -2.56 0.13 -8.11
N PHE A 99 -3.47 1.08 -7.96
CA PHE A 99 -4.71 0.93 -7.24
C PHE A 99 -5.86 0.46 -8.13
N ASP A 100 -6.83 -0.24 -7.56
CA ASP A 100 -8.02 -0.72 -8.27
C ASP A 100 -9.19 0.27 -8.14
N VAL A 101 -9.29 0.92 -6.97
CA VAL A 101 -10.34 1.89 -6.65
C VAL A 101 -9.70 3.15 -6.03
N ALA A 102 -10.19 4.32 -6.42
CA ALA A 102 -9.84 5.57 -5.75
C ALA A 102 -11.09 6.38 -5.41
N LEU A 103 -10.95 7.23 -4.39
CA LEU A 103 -11.96 8.27 -4.20
C LEU A 103 -11.90 9.30 -5.32
N ARG A 104 -13.06 9.79 -5.76
CA ARG A 104 -13.21 10.78 -6.83
C ARG A 104 -12.38 12.04 -6.58
N ARG A 105 -12.33 12.47 -5.32
CA ARG A 105 -11.48 13.60 -4.87
C ARG A 105 -9.99 13.42 -5.16
N VAL A 106 -9.49 12.18 -5.31
CA VAL A 106 -8.11 11.90 -5.72
C VAL A 106 -7.95 12.25 -7.18
N ILE A 107 -8.86 11.76 -8.03
CA ILE A 107 -8.86 11.96 -9.49
C ILE A 107 -9.00 13.43 -9.85
N GLU A 108 -9.86 14.16 -9.15
CA GLU A 108 -10.09 15.59 -9.36
C GLU A 108 -8.90 16.47 -8.96
N ARG A 109 -8.03 15.97 -8.08
CA ARG A 109 -6.82 16.68 -7.63
C ARG A 109 -5.58 16.40 -8.49
N ILE A 110 -5.67 15.54 -9.50
CA ILE A 110 -4.52 15.16 -10.32
C ILE A 110 -4.07 16.36 -11.18
N ASP A 111 -2.79 16.73 -11.05
CA ASP A 111 -2.07 17.46 -12.08
C ASP A 111 -1.60 16.47 -13.15
N TYR A 112 -2.36 16.41 -14.24
CA TYR A 112 -2.08 15.51 -15.35
C TYR A 112 -0.78 15.84 -16.06
N ALA A 113 -0.38 17.12 -16.15
CA ALA A 113 0.86 17.48 -16.83
C ALA A 113 2.06 16.92 -16.07
N SER A 114 2.13 17.16 -14.76
CA SER A 114 3.20 16.66 -13.90
C SER A 114 3.18 15.13 -13.79
N THR A 115 2.00 14.53 -13.71
CA THR A 115 1.84 13.07 -13.63
C THR A 115 2.30 12.41 -14.94
N TYR A 116 1.87 12.91 -16.09
CA TYR A 116 2.22 12.36 -17.40
C TYR A 116 3.70 12.52 -17.74
N MET A 117 4.28 13.70 -17.46
CA MET A 117 5.72 13.90 -17.66
C MET A 117 6.53 12.85 -16.90
N ASN A 118 6.17 12.62 -15.64
CA ASN A 118 6.84 11.66 -14.78
C ASN A 118 6.77 10.23 -15.32
N VAL A 119 5.56 9.74 -15.66
CA VAL A 119 5.41 8.36 -16.13
C VAL A 119 6.04 8.15 -17.51
N VAL A 120 6.11 9.19 -18.35
CA VAL A 120 6.83 9.14 -19.64
C VAL A 120 8.33 9.05 -19.41
N THR A 121 8.91 9.89 -18.55
CA THR A 121 10.34 9.85 -18.23
C THR A 121 10.74 8.56 -17.54
N ALA A 122 9.88 8.03 -16.66
CA ALA A 122 10.09 6.74 -16.00
C ALA A 122 9.84 5.53 -16.92
N LYS A 123 9.27 5.72 -18.12
CA LYS A 123 8.84 4.66 -19.06
C LYS A 123 7.82 3.70 -18.46
N THR A 124 6.94 4.21 -17.60
CA THR A 124 5.90 3.44 -16.89
C THR A 124 4.52 4.10 -17.05
N PRO A 125 3.97 4.22 -18.27
CA PRO A 125 2.68 4.85 -18.51
C PRO A 125 1.52 4.22 -17.71
N GLU A 126 1.68 2.97 -17.29
CA GLU A 126 0.78 2.28 -16.36
C GLU A 126 0.57 3.05 -15.06
N GLY A 127 1.58 3.78 -14.59
CA GLY A 127 1.53 4.55 -13.34
C GLY A 127 0.53 5.70 -13.33
N ALA A 128 0.00 6.08 -14.51
CA ALA A 128 -1.04 7.10 -14.65
C ALA A 128 -2.40 6.51 -15.03
N ARG A 129 -2.57 5.18 -15.10
CA ARG A 129 -3.87 4.56 -15.36
C ARG A 129 -4.82 4.86 -14.20
N LEU A 130 -6.02 5.34 -14.53
CA LEU A 130 -6.99 5.73 -13.51
C LEU A 130 -7.75 4.49 -12.99
N PRO A 131 -7.87 4.33 -11.66
CA PRO A 131 -8.71 3.32 -11.04
C PRO A 131 -10.20 3.65 -11.15
N ILE A 132 -11.06 2.75 -10.69
CA ILE A 132 -12.50 3.03 -10.54
C ILE A 132 -12.67 4.17 -9.52
N ALA A 133 -13.30 5.26 -9.95
CA ALA A 133 -13.54 6.43 -9.11
C ALA A 133 -14.90 6.37 -8.42
N VAL A 134 -14.93 6.47 -7.10
CA VAL A 134 -16.14 6.45 -6.26
C VAL A 134 -16.17 7.61 -5.27
N ASP A 135 -17.32 7.94 -4.70
CA ASP A 135 -17.46 9.22 -4.00
C ASP A 135 -17.03 9.17 -2.53
N ASN A 136 -17.04 7.98 -1.90
CA ASN A 136 -16.71 7.82 -0.48
C ASN A 136 -16.14 6.45 -0.13
N ASP A 137 -15.63 6.32 1.10
CA ASP A 137 -14.97 5.12 1.62
C ASP A 137 -15.88 3.89 1.60
N ARG A 138 -17.17 4.07 1.94
CA ARG A 138 -18.16 2.99 1.93
C ARG A 138 -18.33 2.42 0.52
N GLN A 139 -18.49 3.27 -0.49
CA GLN A 139 -18.57 2.83 -1.88
C GLN A 139 -17.27 2.15 -2.32
N ALA A 140 -16.12 2.68 -1.92
CA ALA A 140 -14.83 2.11 -2.29
C ALA A 140 -14.66 0.69 -1.76
N LEU A 141 -15.01 0.47 -0.49
CA LEU A 141 -14.96 -0.85 0.12
C LEU A 141 -15.93 -1.82 -0.55
N LEU A 142 -17.17 -1.40 -0.85
CA LEU A 142 -18.16 -2.22 -1.53
C LEU A 142 -17.69 -2.65 -2.94
N VAL A 143 -17.16 -1.70 -3.72
CA VAL A 143 -16.64 -2.00 -5.07
C VAL A 143 -15.43 -2.93 -5.00
N ALA A 144 -14.47 -2.66 -4.10
CA ALA A 144 -13.30 -3.52 -3.95
C ALA A 144 -13.70 -4.96 -3.56
N LEU A 145 -14.59 -5.12 -2.56
CA LEU A 145 -15.07 -6.43 -2.14
C LEU A 145 -15.82 -7.17 -3.25
N ALA A 146 -16.67 -6.48 -4.02
CA ALA A 146 -17.35 -7.06 -5.17
C ALA A 146 -16.38 -7.53 -6.26
N CYS A 147 -15.18 -6.95 -6.33
CA CYS A 147 -14.11 -7.37 -7.24
C CYS A 147 -13.17 -8.43 -6.64
N CYS A 148 -13.28 -8.78 -5.35
CA CYS A 148 -12.51 -9.86 -4.76
C CYS A 148 -13.03 -11.23 -5.21
N LEU A 149 -12.14 -12.19 -5.39
CA LEU A 149 -12.54 -13.57 -5.70
C LEU A 149 -12.64 -14.36 -4.39
N ARG A 150 -13.66 -15.22 -4.30
CA ARG A 150 -13.87 -16.15 -3.16
C ARG A 150 -13.79 -15.43 -1.80
N THR A 151 -14.47 -14.30 -1.69
CA THR A 151 -14.47 -13.44 -0.50
C THR A 151 -15.89 -12.99 -0.23
N GLU A 152 -16.43 -13.38 0.94
CA GLU A 152 -17.71 -12.89 1.42
C GLU A 152 -17.48 -11.64 2.30
N PRO A 153 -18.30 -10.58 2.18
CA PRO A 153 -18.10 -9.33 2.94
C PRO A 153 -17.90 -9.52 4.45
N GLU A 154 -18.64 -10.45 5.06
CA GLU A 154 -18.63 -10.70 6.51
C GLU A 154 -17.32 -11.36 6.99
N THR A 155 -16.60 -12.02 6.08
CA THR A 155 -15.35 -12.74 6.37
C THR A 155 -14.13 -12.07 5.73
N ALA A 156 -14.32 -10.92 5.10
CA ALA A 156 -13.29 -10.23 4.35
C ALA A 156 -12.13 -9.79 5.26
N ARG A 157 -10.92 -10.09 4.80
CA ARG A 157 -9.67 -9.67 5.45
C ARG A 157 -9.27 -8.30 4.93
N ILE A 158 -9.56 -7.26 5.69
CA ILE A 158 -9.35 -5.88 5.28
C ILE A 158 -8.26 -5.29 6.16
N ALA A 159 -7.33 -4.57 5.54
CA ALA A 159 -6.36 -3.74 6.24
C ALA A 159 -6.47 -2.29 5.75
N ARG A 160 -6.17 -1.33 6.60
CA ARG A 160 -6.03 0.09 6.23
C ARG A 160 -4.73 0.62 6.82
N ILE A 161 -3.93 1.28 6.00
CA ILE A 161 -2.70 1.97 6.38
C ILE A 161 -2.81 3.45 6.04
N THR A 162 -2.10 4.29 6.79
CA THR A 162 -1.99 5.72 6.48
C THR A 162 -1.30 5.90 5.13
N ASP A 163 -0.12 5.31 4.98
CA ASP A 163 0.65 5.25 3.75
C ASP A 163 1.62 4.05 3.83
N THR A 164 2.40 3.80 2.77
CA THR A 164 3.32 2.65 2.74
C THR A 164 4.65 2.90 3.46
N LYS A 165 4.88 4.10 3.97
CA LYS A 165 6.08 4.45 4.73
C LYS A 165 5.86 4.27 6.24
N HIS A 166 4.64 4.51 6.70
CA HIS A 166 4.24 4.40 8.10
C HIS A 166 3.24 3.25 8.25
N ILE A 167 3.76 2.04 8.51
CA ILE A 167 2.96 0.80 8.63
C ILE A 167 3.04 0.16 10.00
N GLU A 168 3.67 0.82 10.97
CA GLU A 168 3.79 0.37 12.36
C GLU A 168 2.42 0.30 13.05
N GLU A 169 1.52 1.21 12.68
CA GLU A 169 0.14 1.25 13.12
C GLU A 169 -0.80 1.15 11.91
N PHE A 170 -1.75 0.22 11.98
CA PHE A 170 -2.71 0.01 10.92
C PHE A 170 -4.00 -0.60 11.47
N TRP A 171 -5.11 -0.40 10.75
CA TRP A 171 -6.38 -1.05 11.10
C TRP A 171 -6.48 -2.39 10.39
N ALA A 172 -7.03 -3.38 11.09
CA ALA A 172 -7.31 -4.71 10.55
C ALA A 172 -8.75 -5.13 10.88
N SER A 173 -9.41 -5.83 9.95
CA SER A 173 -10.71 -6.41 10.21
C SER A 173 -10.61 -7.60 11.18
N GLY A 174 -11.69 -7.86 11.91
CA GLY A 174 -11.78 -9.02 12.81
C GLY A 174 -11.38 -10.35 12.16
N PRO A 175 -11.80 -10.66 10.91
CA PRO A 175 -11.36 -11.88 10.22
C PRO A 175 -9.86 -11.97 9.91
N LEU A 176 -9.14 -10.85 9.82
CA LEU A 176 -7.69 -10.81 9.62
C LEU A 176 -6.93 -10.96 10.94
N TRP A 177 -7.53 -10.56 12.07
CA TRP A 177 -6.88 -10.50 13.37
C TRP A 177 -6.20 -11.81 13.84
N PRO A 178 -6.83 -13.01 13.76
CA PRO A 178 -6.18 -14.24 14.19
C PRO A 178 -4.89 -14.55 13.42
N GLU A 179 -4.87 -14.23 12.12
CA GLU A 179 -3.71 -14.43 11.24
C GLU A 179 -2.56 -13.49 11.62
N LEU A 180 -2.88 -12.23 11.91
CA LEU A 180 -1.87 -11.26 12.37
C LEU A 180 -1.29 -11.66 13.72
N LEU A 181 -2.14 -12.04 14.69
CA LEU A 181 -1.71 -12.45 16.02
C LEU A 181 -0.78 -13.67 15.97
N ALA A 182 -1.06 -14.63 15.09
CA ALA A 182 -0.23 -15.82 14.89
C ALA A 182 1.21 -15.51 14.42
N THR A 183 1.44 -14.33 13.83
CA THR A 183 2.80 -13.91 13.44
C THR A 183 3.69 -13.54 14.63
N GLY A 184 3.09 -13.20 15.78
CA GLY A 184 3.82 -12.68 16.95
C GLY A 184 4.45 -11.30 16.75
N ARG A 185 4.12 -10.59 15.66
CA ARG A 185 4.69 -9.28 15.30
C ARG A 185 3.75 -8.10 15.51
N VAL A 186 2.54 -8.36 15.99
CA VAL A 186 1.52 -7.33 16.22
C VAL A 186 1.01 -7.41 17.64
N GLU A 187 0.61 -6.26 18.17
CA GLU A 187 -0.18 -6.15 19.38
C GLU A 187 -1.43 -5.33 19.10
N LEU A 188 -2.46 -5.53 19.93
CA LEU A 188 -3.72 -4.85 19.78
C LEU A 188 -3.69 -3.52 20.54
N LEU A 189 -3.78 -2.40 19.82
CA LEU A 189 -3.75 -1.05 20.40
C LEU A 189 -5.13 -0.52 20.84
N GLY A 190 -6.23 -1.17 20.45
CA GLY A 190 -7.59 -0.74 20.76
C GLY A 190 -8.62 -1.87 20.68
N GLU A 191 -9.87 -1.59 21.04
CA GLU A 191 -10.93 -2.61 21.00
C GLU A 191 -11.42 -2.89 19.58
N LEU A 192 -11.80 -4.15 19.32
CA LEU A 192 -12.45 -4.51 18.07
C LEU A 192 -13.83 -3.84 17.99
N ALA A 193 -14.03 -3.03 16.95
CA ALA A 193 -15.28 -2.34 16.69
C ALA A 193 -15.73 -2.54 15.23
N PRO A 194 -17.04 -2.45 14.94
CA PRO A 194 -17.52 -2.40 13.58
C PRO A 194 -16.92 -1.22 12.80
N ILE A 195 -16.71 -1.41 11.49
CA ILE A 195 -16.28 -0.32 10.60
C ILE A 195 -17.36 0.77 10.60
N ALA A 196 -17.02 1.94 11.15
CA ALA A 196 -17.91 3.08 11.26
C ALA A 196 -17.75 4.02 10.06
N PHE A 197 -18.87 4.50 9.54
CA PHE A 197 -18.92 5.53 8.51
C PHE A 197 -19.78 6.71 8.96
N ASP A 198 -19.37 7.91 8.58
CA ASP A 198 -20.15 9.12 8.80
C ASP A 198 -21.34 9.21 7.83
N ARG A 199 -22.11 10.31 7.90
CA ARG A 199 -23.27 10.54 7.03
C ARG A 199 -22.90 10.68 5.55
N ALA A 200 -21.66 11.06 5.24
CA ALA A 200 -21.15 11.16 3.87
C ALA A 200 -20.60 9.81 3.36
N GLY A 201 -20.52 8.78 4.21
CA GLY A 201 -19.98 7.47 3.88
C GLY A 201 -18.46 7.40 4.00
N MET A 202 -17.82 8.36 4.67
CA MET A 202 -16.39 8.35 4.96
C MET A 202 -16.11 7.59 6.26
N PHE A 203 -14.92 7.00 6.42
CA PHE A 203 -14.55 6.36 7.69
C PHE A 203 -14.61 7.36 8.85
N SER A 204 -15.26 6.97 9.96
CA SER A 204 -15.48 7.85 11.12
C SER A 204 -14.31 7.90 12.09
N VAL A 205 -13.42 6.89 12.05
CA VAL A 205 -12.22 6.83 12.87
C VAL A 205 -11.05 7.12 11.93
N THR A 206 -10.38 8.25 12.16
CA THR A 206 -9.14 8.61 11.48
C THR A 206 -7.97 7.91 12.11
#